data_AF-A0A6D2WLW6-F1
#
_entry.id   AF-A0A6D2WLW6-F1
#
_cell.length_a   1.000
_cell.length_b   1.000
_cell.length_c   1.000
_cell.angle_alpha   90.00
_cell.angle_beta   90.00
_cell.angle_gamma   90.00
#
_symmetry.space_group_name_H-M   'P 1'
#
loop_
_entity.id
_entity.type
_entity.pdbx_description
1 polymer ?
#
loop_
_entity_poly.entity_id
_entity_poly.type
_entity_poly.pdbx_seq_one_letter_code
_entity_poly.pdbx_strand_id
1 'polypeptide(L)'
;MFTIKLLLFIVPLVISSRIDQDNSSFDSLSPEPKSRFAMLDDVKILANGLLQLGHGLKDFVHKTKGQINDIFQKLNIFDQSFYDLSLQTSEIKEEEKELRRTTYKLQVKNEEVKNMSLELNSKLESLLEEKILLQQKVKYLEEQLTNLIQNQPETPEHPEVTSLKTFVEKQDNSIKDLLQTVEDQYKQLNQQHSQIKEIENQLRRTSIQEPTEISLSSKPRAPRTTPFLQLNEIRNVKRDGIPAECTTIYNRGEHTSGMYAIRPSNSQVFHVYCDVVSGSPWTLIQHRIDGSQNFNETWENYKYGFGRLDGEFWLGLEKIYSIVKQSNYVLRIELEDWKDNKHYIEYSFYLGNHETNYTLHLVAITGNVPNAIPENKDLVFSTWDHKAKGHFNCPEGYSGGWWWHDECGENNLNGKYNKPRAKSKPERRRGLSWKSQNGRLYSIKSTKMLIHPTDSESFE
;
A
#
# COMPACT_ATOMS: atom_id res chain seq x y z
N MET A 1 -22.54 4.64 35.98
CA MET A 1 -22.79 5.31 37.27
C MET A 1 -22.14 4.48 38.38
N PHE A 2 -20.82 4.62 38.56
CA PHE A 2 -20.07 3.96 39.64
C PHE A 2 -19.16 5.00 40.27
N THR A 3 -19.49 5.40 41.49
CA THR A 3 -18.77 6.36 42.32
C THR A 3 -17.81 5.59 43.24
N ILE A 4 -16.50 5.74 43.02
CA ILE A 4 -15.48 5.20 43.92
C ILE A 4 -15.22 6.27 45.00
N LYS A 5 -15.64 5.99 46.23
CA LYS A 5 -15.30 6.79 47.42
C LYS A 5 -13.90 6.40 47.90
N LEU A 6 -12.95 7.33 47.82
CA LEU A 6 -11.62 7.18 48.42
C LEU A 6 -11.66 7.71 49.87
N LEU A 7 -11.52 6.81 50.85
CA LEU A 7 -11.40 7.13 52.27
C LEU A 7 -9.93 7.44 52.62
N LEU A 8 -9.65 8.69 53.00
CA LEU A 8 -8.38 9.14 53.56
C LEU A 8 -8.37 8.84 55.08
N PHE A 9 -7.56 7.86 55.50
CA PHE A 9 -7.24 7.65 56.92
C PHE A 9 -6.13 8.63 57.33
N ILE A 10 -6.47 9.63 58.15
CA ILE A 10 -5.51 10.43 58.91
C ILE A 10 -5.47 9.85 60.32
N VAL A 11 -4.33 9.30 60.71
CA VAL A 11 -4.05 8.86 62.09
C VAL A 11 -3.36 10.01 62.82
N PRO A 12 -3.88 10.54 63.94
CA PRO A 12 -3.10 11.39 64.83
C PRO A 12 -2.42 10.54 65.91
N LEU A 13 -1.09 10.60 66.00
CA LEU A 13 -0.34 10.14 67.17
C LEU A 13 -0.59 11.11 68.34
N VAL A 14 -1.35 10.66 69.33
CA VAL A 14 -1.47 11.30 70.64
C VAL A 14 -0.39 10.70 71.55
N ILE A 15 0.61 11.49 71.92
CA ILE A 15 1.56 11.13 72.98
C ILE A 15 0.95 11.59 74.31
N SER A 16 0.63 10.63 75.17
CA SER A 16 0.17 10.83 76.53
C SER A 16 1.39 11.02 77.43
N SER A 17 1.42 12.12 78.20
CA SER A 17 2.29 12.24 79.38
C SER A 17 1.43 12.62 80.58
N ARG A 18 1.09 11.61 81.39
CA ARG A 18 0.64 11.77 82.78
C ARG A 18 1.83 12.21 83.63
N ILE A 19 1.65 13.25 84.43
CA ILE A 19 2.46 13.51 85.62
C ILE A 19 1.47 13.72 86.75
N ASP A 20 1.51 12.80 87.73
CA ASP A 20 0.75 12.87 88.96
C ASP A 20 1.24 14.04 89.83
N GLN A 21 0.29 14.68 90.49
CA GLN A 21 0.44 15.82 91.37
C GLN A 21 0.09 15.33 92.77
N ASP A 22 1.06 15.31 93.68
CA ASP A 22 0.80 15.21 95.11
C ASP A 22 1.62 16.25 95.89
N ASN A 23 0.89 16.92 96.78
CA ASN A 23 1.31 18.03 97.62
C ASN A 23 2.09 17.55 98.85
N SER A 24 3.08 18.33 99.29
CA SER A 24 3.06 18.90 100.66
C SER A 24 4.22 19.87 100.89
N SER A 25 3.86 21.01 101.48
CA SER A 25 4.67 22.13 101.97
C SER A 25 5.65 21.77 103.08
N PHE A 26 6.82 22.42 103.12
CA PHE A 26 7.33 23.10 104.32
C PHE A 26 8.42 24.12 103.97
N ASP A 27 8.38 25.24 104.68
CA ASP A 27 9.22 26.44 104.62
C ASP A 27 10.73 26.20 104.60
N SER A 28 11.47 27.02 103.84
CA SER A 28 12.27 28.13 104.41
C SER A 28 13.42 28.58 103.47
N LEU A 29 13.51 29.92 103.32
CA LEU A 29 14.60 30.76 102.79
C LEU A 29 15.02 30.62 101.31
N SER A 30 15.05 31.78 100.64
CA SER A 30 15.70 32.04 99.35
C SER A 30 16.66 33.25 99.51
N PRO A 31 17.57 33.56 98.57
CA PRO A 31 18.26 32.70 97.62
C PRO A 31 19.76 33.03 97.50
N GLU A 32 20.59 32.05 97.14
CA GLU A 32 21.73 32.32 96.24
C GLU A 32 21.43 31.59 94.94
N PRO A 33 21.26 32.29 93.80
CA PRO A 33 20.95 31.66 92.54
C PRO A 33 22.24 31.05 91.99
N LYS A 34 22.54 29.81 92.37
CA LYS A 34 23.40 28.97 91.54
C LYS A 34 22.70 28.81 90.20
N SER A 35 23.24 29.49 89.19
CA SER A 35 22.96 29.37 87.76
C SER A 35 21.93 28.28 87.43
N ARG A 36 20.67 28.69 87.27
CA ARG A 36 19.59 27.85 86.75
C ARG A 36 19.68 27.66 85.22
N PHE A 37 20.83 28.02 84.65
CA PHE A 37 21.11 27.89 83.23
C PHE A 37 21.67 26.50 82.97
N ALA A 38 21.05 25.78 82.02
CA ALA A 38 21.63 24.58 81.45
C ALA A 38 23.05 24.89 80.96
N MET A 39 23.97 23.95 81.11
CA MET A 39 25.34 24.15 80.62
C MET A 39 25.28 24.50 79.12
N LEU A 40 26.08 25.47 78.70
CA LEU A 40 26.10 25.98 77.33
C LEU A 40 26.24 24.84 76.30
N ASP A 41 26.96 23.78 76.67
CA ASP A 41 27.17 22.61 75.83
C ASP A 41 25.90 21.77 75.66
N ASP A 42 25.08 21.60 76.70
CA ASP A 42 23.77 20.93 76.60
C ASP A 42 22.80 21.72 75.73
N VAL A 43 22.80 23.06 75.87
CA VAL A 43 21.99 23.96 75.03
C VAL A 43 22.42 23.90 73.57
N LYS A 44 23.73 23.83 73.30
CA LYS A 44 24.26 23.67 71.93
C LYS A 44 23.90 22.33 71.33
N ILE A 45 23.96 21.24 72.10
CA ILE A 45 23.57 19.90 71.63
C ILE A 45 22.07 19.88 71.27
N LEU A 46 21.21 20.44 72.14
CA LEU A 46 19.77 20.55 71.88
C LEU A 46 19.48 21.45 70.66
N ALA A 47 20.15 22.60 70.55
CA ALA A 47 20.00 23.50 69.42
C ALA A 47 20.42 22.83 68.10
N ASN A 48 21.54 22.10 68.08
CA ASN A 48 22.00 21.36 66.91
C ASN A 48 21.06 20.20 66.56
N GLY A 49 20.54 19.47 67.56
CA GLY A 49 19.55 18.40 67.35
C GLY A 49 18.24 18.92 66.75
N LEU A 50 17.74 20.05 67.25
CA LEU A 50 16.54 20.72 66.72
C LEU A 50 16.75 21.26 65.30
N LEU A 51 17.93 21.83 65.02
CA LEU A 51 18.28 22.27 63.66
C LEU A 51 18.36 21.09 62.70
N GLN A 52 18.98 19.98 63.09
CA GLN A 52 19.06 18.78 62.27
C GLN A 52 17.67 18.18 62.01
N LEU A 53 16.79 18.17 63.01
CA LEU A 53 15.38 17.77 62.83
C LEU A 53 14.65 18.71 61.86
N GLY A 54 14.86 20.02 61.99
CA GLY A 54 14.31 21.02 61.08
C GLY A 54 14.76 20.83 59.63
N HIS A 55 16.05 20.54 59.41
CA HIS A 55 16.59 20.19 58.11
C HIS A 55 15.98 18.89 57.56
N GLY A 56 15.92 17.83 58.37
CA GLY A 56 15.31 16.57 57.97
C GLY A 56 13.83 16.69 57.60
N LEU A 57 13.07 17.50 58.35
CA LEU A 57 11.66 17.78 58.05
C LEU A 57 11.51 18.59 56.76
N LYS A 58 12.36 19.60 56.56
CA LYS A 58 12.39 20.40 55.33
C LYS A 58 12.66 19.52 54.10
N ASP A 59 13.63 18.62 54.19
CA ASP A 59 13.97 17.71 53.09
C ASP A 59 12.84 16.71 52.82
N PHE A 60 12.20 16.19 53.87
CA PHE A 60 11.02 15.34 53.74
C PHE A 60 9.87 16.06 53.02
N VAL A 61 9.58 17.32 53.39
CA VAL A 61 8.53 18.12 52.75
C VAL A 61 8.87 18.39 51.29
N HIS A 62 10.12 18.75 50.97
CA HIS A 62 10.55 18.94 49.58
C HIS A 62 10.44 17.67 48.74
N LYS A 63 10.85 16.53 49.29
CA LYS A 63 10.74 15.22 48.62
C LYS A 63 9.27 14.83 48.40
N THR A 64 8.43 15.02 49.41
CA THR A 64 6.99 14.73 49.32
C THR A 64 6.30 15.63 48.30
N LYS A 65 6.64 16.92 48.26
CA LYS A 65 6.16 17.86 47.23
C LYS A 65 6.57 17.42 45.83
N GLY A 66 7.81 16.95 45.65
CA GLY A 66 8.29 16.40 44.39
C GLY A 66 7.50 15.17 43.94
N GLN A 67 7.25 14.23 44.85
CA GLN A 67 6.44 13.03 44.57
C GLN A 67 4.99 13.38 44.20
N ILE A 68 4.38 14.32 44.92
CA ILE A 68 3.01 14.78 44.62
C ILE A 68 2.94 15.41 43.22
N ASN A 69 3.93 16.23 42.86
CA ASN A 69 3.98 16.84 41.52
C ASN A 69 4.14 15.78 40.41
N ASP A 70 4.97 14.76 40.61
CA ASP A 70 5.10 13.64 39.66
C ASP A 70 3.77 12.88 39.48
N ILE A 71 3.05 12.65 40.58
CA ILE A 71 1.71 12.02 40.54
C ILE A 71 0.73 12.89 39.75
N PHE A 72 0.71 14.21 39.95
CA PHE A 72 -0.15 15.11 39.20
C PHE A 72 0.19 15.14 37.70
N GLN A 73 1.47 15.11 37.34
CA GLN A 73 1.89 15.01 35.94
C GLN A 73 1.41 13.70 35.30
N LYS A 74 1.57 12.57 36.00
CA LYS A 74 1.08 11.26 35.53
C LYS A 74 -0.44 11.23 35.38
N LEU A 75 -1.17 11.81 36.32
CA LEU A 75 -2.64 11.94 36.23
C LEU A 75 -3.06 12.77 35.02
N ASN A 76 -2.37 13.87 34.73
CA ASN A 76 -2.68 14.71 33.58
C ASN A 76 -2.43 13.99 32.24
N ILE A 77 -1.32 13.24 32.14
CA ILE A 77 -1.04 12.40 30.96
C ILE A 77 -2.12 11.31 30.81
N PHE A 78 -2.56 10.71 31.92
CA PHE A 78 -3.61 9.70 31.89
C PHE A 78 -4.95 10.27 31.43
N ASP A 79 -5.33 11.47 31.88
CA ASP A 79 -6.56 12.14 31.47
C ASP A 79 -6.56 12.49 29.97
N GLN A 80 -5.43 12.99 29.45
CA GLN A 80 -5.24 13.20 28.01
C GLN A 80 -5.36 11.90 27.22
N SER A 81 -4.70 10.83 27.69
CA SER A 81 -4.76 9.52 27.04
C SER A 81 -6.18 8.96 27.01
N PHE A 82 -6.96 9.19 28.07
CA PHE A 82 -8.36 8.77 28.14
C PHE A 82 -9.25 9.53 27.16
N TYR A 83 -9.02 10.84 27.02
CA TYR A 83 -9.71 11.66 26.02
C TYR A 83 -9.41 11.19 24.60
N ASP A 84 -8.14 10.95 24.29
CA ASP A 84 -7.71 10.46 22.98
C ASP A 84 -8.31 9.08 22.66
N LEU A 85 -8.32 8.16 23.64
CA LEU A 85 -8.94 6.85 23.50
C LEU A 85 -10.46 6.94 23.26
N SER A 86 -11.13 7.86 23.95
CA SER A 86 -12.56 8.10 23.75
C SER A 86 -12.84 8.65 22.35
N LEU A 87 -11.97 9.54 21.83
CA LEU A 87 -12.10 10.07 20.49
C LEU A 87 -11.91 8.97 19.43
N GLN A 88 -10.84 8.17 19.55
CA GLN A 88 -10.60 7.03 18.67
C GLN A 88 -11.76 6.02 18.70
N THR A 89 -12.32 5.74 19.88
CA THR A 89 -13.48 4.86 20.02
C THR A 89 -14.69 5.40 19.25
N SER A 90 -14.90 6.72 19.26
CA SER A 90 -15.99 7.35 18.49
C SER A 90 -15.76 7.29 16.98
N GLU A 91 -14.51 7.43 16.53
CA GLU A 91 -14.12 7.32 15.12
C GLU A 91 -14.33 5.88 14.61
N ILE A 92 -13.85 4.88 15.36
CA ILE A 92 -14.05 3.45 15.03
C ILE A 92 -15.53 3.11 14.93
N LYS A 93 -16.38 3.68 15.80
CA LYS A 93 -17.82 3.44 15.77
C LYS A 93 -18.49 4.01 14.51
N GLU A 94 -18.01 5.14 14.00
CA GLU A 94 -18.52 5.69 12.74
C GLU A 94 -18.01 4.89 11.53
N GLU A 95 -16.74 4.47 11.53
CA GLU A 95 -16.19 3.56 10.50
C GLU A 95 -16.96 2.23 10.44
N GLU A 96 -17.33 1.66 11.60
CA GLU A 96 -18.13 0.45 11.68
C GLU A 96 -19.51 0.64 11.01
N LYS A 97 -20.16 1.80 11.22
CA LYS A 97 -21.44 2.11 10.57
C LYS A 97 -21.30 2.23 9.06
N GLU A 98 -20.21 2.85 8.58
CA GLU A 98 -19.95 2.94 7.14
C GLU A 98 -19.68 1.57 6.54
N LEU A 99 -18.88 0.73 7.21
CA LEU A 99 -18.60 -0.64 6.78
C LEU A 99 -19.88 -1.49 6.72
N ARG A 100 -20.81 -1.32 7.67
CA ARG A 100 -22.13 -1.97 7.62
C ARG A 100 -22.95 -1.50 6.42
N ARG A 101 -22.91 -0.22 6.06
CA ARG A 101 -23.59 0.31 4.87
C ARG A 101 -23.00 -0.22 3.57
N THR A 102 -21.68 -0.32 3.46
CA THR A 102 -21.02 -0.88 2.27
C THR A 102 -21.30 -2.37 2.14
N THR A 103 -21.26 -3.12 3.25
CA THR A 103 -21.63 -4.54 3.29
C THR A 103 -23.07 -4.76 2.81
N TYR A 104 -24.01 -3.94 3.26
CA TYR A 104 -25.40 -4.00 2.79
C TYR A 104 -25.51 -3.74 1.28
N LYS A 105 -24.82 -2.72 0.75
CA LYS A 105 -24.80 -2.43 -0.69
C LYS A 105 -24.19 -3.58 -1.50
N LEU A 106 -23.10 -4.17 -1.02
CA LEU A 106 -22.46 -5.33 -1.64
C LEU A 106 -23.40 -6.54 -1.67
N GLN A 107 -24.14 -6.77 -0.59
CA GLN A 107 -25.12 -7.86 -0.52
C GLN A 107 -26.24 -7.68 -1.56
N VAL A 108 -26.77 -6.47 -1.71
CA VAL A 108 -27.77 -6.16 -2.75
C VAL A 108 -27.21 -6.38 -4.15
N LYS A 109 -25.98 -5.90 -4.42
CA LYS A 109 -25.31 -6.11 -5.72
C LYS A 109 -25.05 -7.58 -6.00
N ASN A 110 -24.72 -8.37 -4.99
CA ASN A 110 -24.52 -9.81 -5.13
C ASN A 110 -25.82 -10.53 -5.51
N GLU A 111 -26.96 -10.16 -4.92
CA GLU A 111 -28.27 -10.69 -5.31
C GLU A 111 -28.66 -10.25 -6.74
N GLU A 112 -28.37 -9.00 -7.14
CA GLU A 112 -28.57 -8.55 -8.53
C GLU A 112 -27.76 -9.41 -9.52
N VAL A 113 -26.48 -9.66 -9.23
CA VAL A 113 -25.60 -10.51 -10.05
C VAL A 113 -26.12 -11.94 -10.14
N LYS A 114 -26.60 -12.49 -9.02
CA LYS A 114 -27.22 -13.82 -8.99
C LYS A 114 -28.46 -13.90 -9.87
N ASN A 115 -29.33 -12.88 -9.82
CA ASN A 115 -30.51 -12.82 -10.68
C ASN A 115 -30.15 -12.69 -12.16
N MET A 116 -29.17 -11.84 -12.49
CA MET A 116 -28.66 -11.73 -13.87
C MET A 116 -28.06 -13.05 -14.36
N SER A 117 -27.36 -13.79 -13.49
CA SER A 117 -26.81 -15.11 -13.84
C SER A 117 -27.91 -16.13 -14.14
N LEU A 118 -29.01 -16.12 -13.36
CA LEU A 118 -30.17 -16.97 -13.64
C LEU A 118 -30.84 -16.62 -14.96
N GLU A 119 -31.01 -15.32 -15.25
CA GLU A 119 -31.58 -14.86 -16.53
C GLU A 119 -30.68 -15.25 -17.72
N LEU A 120 -29.37 -15.07 -17.57
CA LEU A 120 -28.40 -15.43 -18.61
C LEU A 120 -28.44 -16.94 -18.90
N ASN A 121 -28.47 -17.77 -17.86
CA ASN A 121 -28.58 -19.22 -18.02
C ASN A 121 -29.89 -19.60 -18.73
N SER A 122 -31.01 -18.96 -18.39
CA SER A 122 -32.28 -19.21 -19.09
C SER A 122 -32.23 -18.83 -20.57
N LYS A 123 -31.57 -17.71 -20.92
CA LYS A 123 -31.37 -17.32 -22.33
C LYS A 123 -30.44 -18.28 -23.06
N LEU A 124 -29.40 -18.77 -22.38
CA LEU A 124 -28.47 -19.74 -22.95
C LEU A 124 -29.18 -21.05 -23.33
N GLU A 125 -30.05 -21.57 -22.46
CA GLU A 125 -30.86 -22.76 -22.75
C GLU A 125 -31.79 -22.53 -23.95
N SER A 126 -32.46 -21.37 -24.01
CA SER A 126 -33.32 -21.03 -25.16
C SER A 126 -32.53 -20.97 -26.48
N LEU A 127 -31.31 -20.44 -26.47
CA LEU A 127 -30.45 -20.39 -27.66
C LEU A 127 -29.93 -21.77 -28.06
N LEU A 128 -29.66 -22.64 -27.09
CA LEU A 128 -29.29 -24.03 -27.35
C LEU A 128 -30.43 -24.79 -28.06
N GLU A 129 -31.67 -24.60 -27.62
CA GLU A 129 -32.85 -25.18 -28.28
C GLU A 129 -33.02 -24.65 -29.71
N GLU A 130 -32.89 -23.34 -29.91
CA GLU A 130 -32.99 -22.74 -31.25
C GLU A 130 -31.89 -23.25 -32.18
N LYS A 131 -30.66 -23.39 -31.67
CA LYS A 131 -29.54 -23.97 -32.42
C LYS A 131 -29.86 -25.40 -32.87
N ILE A 132 -30.40 -26.24 -31.99
CA ILE A 132 -30.78 -27.62 -32.34
C ILE A 132 -31.83 -27.63 -33.46
N LEU A 133 -32.84 -26.76 -33.36
CA LEU A 133 -33.88 -26.63 -34.39
C LEU A 133 -33.31 -26.19 -35.74
N LEU A 134 -32.40 -25.21 -35.73
CA LEU A 134 -31.72 -24.75 -36.95
C LEU A 134 -30.87 -25.85 -37.56
N GLN A 135 -30.11 -26.60 -36.76
CA GLN A 135 -29.33 -27.74 -37.24
C GLN A 135 -30.20 -28.81 -37.90
N GLN A 136 -31.38 -29.10 -37.35
CA GLN A 136 -32.34 -30.03 -37.96
C GLN A 136 -32.89 -29.51 -39.29
N LYS A 137 -33.21 -28.21 -39.38
CA LYS A 137 -33.68 -27.59 -40.64
C LYS A 137 -32.59 -27.61 -41.72
N VAL A 138 -31.34 -27.34 -41.35
CA VAL A 138 -30.20 -27.41 -42.29
C VAL A 138 -30.05 -28.82 -42.82
N LYS A 139 -30.07 -29.83 -41.94
CA LYS A 139 -30.00 -31.24 -42.36
C LYS A 139 -31.13 -31.64 -43.32
N TYR A 140 -32.35 -31.18 -43.04
CA TYR A 140 -33.49 -31.42 -43.94
C TYR A 140 -33.30 -30.76 -45.32
N LEU A 141 -32.80 -29.52 -45.36
CA LEU A 141 -32.53 -28.82 -46.62
C LEU A 141 -31.39 -29.49 -47.40
N GLU A 142 -30.35 -29.99 -46.72
CA GLU A 142 -29.28 -30.78 -47.33
C GLU A 142 -29.83 -32.05 -47.98
N GLU A 143 -30.72 -32.79 -47.28
CA GLU A 143 -31.38 -33.98 -47.83
C GLU A 143 -32.25 -33.65 -49.06
N GLN A 144 -33.00 -32.53 -49.03
CA GLN A 144 -33.78 -32.06 -50.18
C GLN A 144 -32.88 -31.70 -51.37
N LEU A 145 -31.75 -31.04 -51.12
CA LEU A 145 -30.79 -30.67 -52.16
C LEU A 145 -30.18 -31.93 -52.79
N THR A 146 -29.79 -32.93 -51.99
CA THR A 146 -29.26 -34.20 -52.52
C THR A 146 -30.27 -34.94 -53.39
N ASN A 147 -31.55 -34.96 -53.00
CA ASN A 147 -32.61 -35.57 -53.80
C ASN A 147 -32.88 -34.83 -55.11
N LEU A 148 -32.76 -33.50 -55.13
CA LEU A 148 -32.89 -32.69 -56.36
C LEU A 148 -31.72 -32.94 -57.33
N ILE A 149 -30.51 -33.09 -56.80
CA ILE A 149 -29.32 -33.41 -57.61
C ILE A 149 -29.44 -34.82 -58.22
N GLN A 150 -29.96 -35.80 -57.47
CA GLN A 150 -30.13 -37.18 -57.97
C GLN A 150 -31.21 -37.34 -59.04
N ASN A 151 -32.17 -36.42 -59.14
CA ASN A 151 -33.29 -36.52 -60.07
C ASN A 151 -33.13 -35.62 -61.32
N GLN A 152 -31.97 -35.01 -61.55
CA GLN A 152 -31.69 -34.35 -62.83
C GLN A 152 -31.37 -35.39 -63.91
N PRO A 153 -32.01 -35.34 -65.09
CA PRO A 153 -31.64 -36.18 -66.22
C PRO A 153 -30.24 -35.78 -66.71
N GLU A 154 -29.37 -36.77 -66.94
CA GLU A 154 -28.06 -36.61 -67.55
C GLU A 154 -28.18 -35.89 -68.90
N THR A 155 -27.88 -34.60 -68.93
CA THR A 155 -27.50 -33.89 -70.16
C THR A 155 -26.00 -34.06 -70.39
N PRO A 156 -25.52 -34.16 -71.65
CA PRO A 156 -24.11 -34.41 -71.92
C PRO A 156 -23.27 -33.23 -71.39
N GLU A 157 -22.52 -33.45 -70.32
CA GLU A 157 -21.66 -32.43 -69.71
C GLU A 157 -20.55 -32.02 -70.71
N HIS A 158 -20.37 -30.71 -70.89
CA HIS A 158 -19.21 -30.15 -71.60
C HIS A 158 -17.91 -30.51 -70.84
N PRO A 159 -16.80 -30.83 -71.54
CA PRO A 159 -15.54 -31.26 -70.91
C PRO A 159 -14.93 -30.25 -69.92
N GLU A 160 -15.30 -28.97 -70.02
CA GLU A 160 -14.92 -27.90 -69.08
C GLU A 160 -15.69 -27.97 -67.74
N VAL A 161 -16.92 -28.50 -67.74
CA VAL A 161 -17.73 -28.68 -66.53
C VAL A 161 -17.20 -29.86 -65.72
N THR A 162 -16.79 -30.94 -66.38
CA THR A 162 -16.18 -32.11 -65.73
C THR A 162 -14.81 -31.78 -65.13
N SER A 163 -14.03 -30.91 -65.77
CA SER A 163 -12.76 -30.44 -65.21
C SER A 163 -12.96 -29.50 -64.00
N LEU A 164 -13.98 -28.63 -64.04
CA LEU A 164 -14.36 -27.82 -62.88
C LEU A 164 -14.88 -28.67 -61.72
N LYS A 165 -15.71 -29.68 -62.01
CA LYS A 165 -16.27 -30.60 -61.01
C LYS A 165 -15.19 -31.38 -60.28
N THR A 166 -14.22 -31.93 -61.02
CA THR A 166 -13.06 -32.62 -60.43
C THR A 166 -12.16 -31.67 -59.62
N PHE A 167 -12.02 -30.40 -60.03
CA PHE A 167 -11.31 -29.40 -59.25
C PHE A 167 -12.03 -29.04 -57.94
N VAL A 168 -13.34 -28.85 -57.99
CA VAL A 168 -14.18 -28.54 -56.82
C VAL A 168 -14.20 -29.72 -55.84
N GLU A 169 -14.33 -30.95 -56.32
CA GLU A 169 -14.23 -32.16 -55.48
C GLU A 169 -12.84 -32.28 -54.84
N LYS A 170 -11.78 -31.93 -55.57
CA LYS A 170 -10.42 -31.92 -55.02
C LYS A 170 -10.26 -30.87 -53.92
N GLN A 171 -10.83 -29.67 -54.10
CA GLN A 171 -10.81 -28.64 -53.05
C GLN A 171 -11.65 -29.03 -51.83
N ASP A 172 -12.83 -29.60 -52.02
CA ASP A 172 -13.70 -30.06 -50.92
C ASP A 172 -13.01 -31.12 -50.06
N ASN A 173 -12.35 -32.10 -50.70
CA ASN A 173 -11.55 -33.10 -49.99
C ASN A 173 -10.38 -32.47 -49.23
N SER A 174 -9.72 -31.46 -49.80
CA SER A 174 -8.61 -30.76 -49.15
C SER A 174 -9.09 -29.92 -47.95
N ILE A 175 -10.28 -29.32 -48.01
CA ILE A 175 -10.89 -28.57 -46.90
C ILE A 175 -11.28 -29.51 -45.77
N LYS A 176 -11.86 -30.68 -46.09
CA LYS A 176 -12.19 -31.71 -45.10
C LYS A 176 -10.95 -32.20 -44.35
N ASP A 177 -9.85 -32.44 -45.05
CA ASP A 177 -8.58 -32.86 -44.45
C ASP A 177 -7.99 -31.77 -43.53
N LEU A 178 -8.10 -30.51 -43.93
CA LEU A 178 -7.69 -29.37 -43.11
C LEU A 178 -8.53 -29.23 -41.84
N LEU A 179 -9.86 -29.37 -41.93
CA LEU A 179 -10.76 -29.32 -40.78
C LEU A 179 -10.48 -30.47 -39.81
N GLN A 180 -10.24 -31.68 -40.32
CA GLN A 180 -9.85 -32.82 -39.51
C GLN A 180 -8.53 -32.56 -38.78
N THR A 181 -7.54 -32.00 -39.47
CA THR A 181 -6.24 -31.64 -38.88
C THR A 181 -6.39 -30.62 -37.76
N VAL A 182 -7.23 -29.59 -37.94
CA VAL A 182 -7.48 -28.57 -36.90
C VAL A 182 -8.17 -29.20 -35.67
N GLU A 183 -9.11 -30.11 -35.89
CA GLU A 183 -9.79 -30.79 -34.79
C GLU A 183 -8.84 -31.73 -34.02
N ASP A 184 -7.96 -32.44 -34.72
CA ASP A 184 -6.96 -33.30 -34.11
C ASP A 184 -5.92 -32.49 -33.32
N GLN A 185 -5.51 -31.33 -33.85
CA GLN A 185 -4.66 -30.38 -33.12
C GLN A 185 -5.34 -29.88 -31.84
N TYR A 186 -6.63 -29.57 -31.88
CA TYR A 186 -7.39 -29.13 -30.72
C TYR A 186 -7.49 -30.24 -29.64
N LYS A 187 -7.71 -31.50 -30.06
CA LYS A 187 -7.69 -32.66 -29.16
C LYS A 187 -6.32 -32.85 -28.51
N GLN A 188 -5.25 -32.74 -29.29
CA GLN A 188 -3.88 -32.87 -28.79
C GLN A 188 -3.54 -31.77 -27.77
N LEU A 189 -3.94 -30.52 -28.04
CA LEU A 189 -3.73 -29.39 -27.14
C LEU A 189 -4.48 -29.57 -25.80
N ASN A 190 -5.73 -30.02 -25.85
CA ASN A 190 -6.51 -30.32 -24.64
C ASN A 190 -5.92 -31.48 -23.83
N GLN A 191 -5.37 -32.48 -24.51
CA GLN A 191 -4.69 -33.59 -23.85
C GLN A 191 -3.41 -33.13 -23.15
N GLN A 192 -2.60 -32.28 -23.79
CA GLN A 192 -1.43 -31.65 -23.17
C GLN A 192 -1.82 -30.79 -21.96
N HIS A 193 -2.88 -29.98 -22.07
CA HIS A 193 -3.37 -29.17 -20.96
C HIS A 193 -3.80 -30.02 -19.76
N SER A 194 -4.45 -31.16 -20.01
CA SER A 194 -4.86 -32.11 -18.96
C SER A 194 -3.65 -32.79 -18.29
N GLN A 195 -2.63 -33.16 -19.06
CA GLN A 195 -1.38 -33.71 -18.51
C GLN A 195 -0.62 -32.70 -17.65
N ILE A 196 -0.55 -31.43 -18.07
CA ILE A 196 0.07 -30.35 -17.28
C ILE A 196 -0.67 -30.20 -15.94
N LYS A 197 -2.01 -30.17 -15.98
CA LYS A 197 -2.83 -30.07 -14.77
C LYS A 197 -2.67 -31.28 -13.83
N GLU A 198 -2.43 -32.46 -14.39
CA GLU A 198 -2.15 -33.67 -13.62
C GLU A 198 -0.76 -33.62 -12.97
N ILE A 199 0.27 -33.18 -13.70
CA ILE A 199 1.63 -32.97 -13.18
C ILE A 199 1.63 -31.90 -12.07
N GLU A 200 0.93 -30.79 -12.26
CA GLU A 200 0.75 -29.75 -11.23
C GLU A 200 0.09 -30.31 -9.96
N ASN A 201 -0.91 -31.18 -10.12
CA ASN A 201 -1.55 -31.87 -9.00
C ASN A 201 -0.64 -32.90 -8.34
N GLN A 202 0.22 -33.59 -9.07
CA GLN A 202 1.20 -34.51 -8.50
C GLN A 202 2.29 -33.78 -7.70
N LEU A 203 2.79 -32.65 -8.22
CA LEU A 203 3.74 -31.78 -7.52
C LEU A 203 3.15 -31.18 -6.23
N ARG A 204 1.83 -30.89 -6.22
CA ARG A 204 1.11 -30.48 -5.01
C ARG A 204 0.90 -31.62 -3.99
N ARG A 205 0.92 -32.89 -4.41
CA ARG A 205 0.71 -34.06 -3.54
C ARG A 205 2.00 -34.64 -2.94
N THR A 206 3.18 -34.36 -3.51
CA THR A 206 4.47 -34.90 -3.00
C THR A 206 5.04 -34.13 -1.80
N SER A 207 4.56 -32.92 -1.52
CA SER A 207 4.82 -32.22 -0.27
C SER A 207 3.70 -32.55 0.73
N ILE A 208 3.85 -33.62 1.50
CA ILE A 208 3.40 -33.85 2.89
C ILE A 208 3.34 -35.36 3.18
N GLN A 209 4.34 -35.90 3.91
CA GLN A 209 4.18 -36.78 5.09
C GLN A 209 5.53 -37.00 5.81
N GLU A 210 5.54 -36.64 7.11
CA GLU A 210 6.50 -36.85 8.22
C GLU A 210 6.65 -38.37 8.58
N PRO A 211 7.20 -38.91 9.73
CA PRO A 211 7.68 -38.38 11.05
C PRO A 211 8.98 -39.08 11.62
N THR A 212 9.80 -38.50 12.53
CA THR A 212 9.78 -38.32 14.02
C THR A 212 10.36 -39.48 14.87
N GLU A 213 11.17 -39.11 15.89
CA GLU A 213 11.23 -39.58 17.31
C GLU A 213 12.68 -39.79 17.86
N ILE A 214 13.10 -39.48 19.11
CA ILE A 214 12.54 -38.90 20.36
C ILE A 214 13.67 -38.63 21.40
N SER A 215 13.35 -37.81 22.43
CA SER A 215 13.83 -37.75 23.85
C SER A 215 14.80 -36.60 24.26
N LEU A 216 14.29 -35.56 24.96
CA LEU A 216 14.20 -35.31 26.44
C LEU A 216 15.54 -34.81 27.02
N SER A 217 15.73 -33.82 27.91
CA SER A 217 14.98 -32.94 28.86
C SER A 217 16.03 -31.86 29.30
N SER A 218 15.80 -30.57 29.59
CA SER A 218 15.16 -29.95 30.78
C SER A 218 15.26 -28.39 30.72
N LYS A 219 14.32 -27.69 31.38
CA LYS A 219 14.02 -26.22 31.40
C LYS A 219 15.09 -25.28 32.09
N PRO A 220 14.80 -23.98 32.41
CA PRO A 220 14.92 -22.79 31.54
C PRO A 220 15.75 -21.62 32.18
N ARG A 221 16.27 -20.68 31.37
CA ARG A 221 16.56 -19.30 31.83
C ARG A 221 16.71 -18.30 30.67
N ALA A 222 15.91 -17.24 30.68
CA ALA A 222 16.19 -15.97 29.99
C ALA A 222 17.25 -15.18 30.82
N PRO A 223 17.92 -14.10 30.34
CA PRO A 223 17.49 -13.18 29.28
C PRO A 223 18.58 -12.57 28.35
N ARG A 224 18.10 -11.84 27.32
CA ARG A 224 18.72 -10.67 26.66
C ARG A 224 20.15 -10.80 26.12
N THR A 225 20.29 -10.80 24.80
CA THR A 225 20.91 -9.70 24.03
C THR A 225 20.71 -10.00 22.54
N THR A 226 20.26 -9.00 21.78
CA THR A 226 20.33 -8.97 20.31
C THR A 226 21.78 -8.79 19.89
N PRO A 227 22.30 -9.62 18.98
CA PRO A 227 23.41 -9.19 18.13
C PRO A 227 23.02 -9.28 16.65
N PHE A 228 23.49 -8.27 15.94
CA PHE A 228 23.57 -8.12 14.49
C PHE A 228 23.83 -9.45 13.77
N LEU A 229 22.96 -9.79 12.81
CA LEU A 229 23.28 -10.77 11.80
C LEU A 229 24.13 -10.09 10.72
N GLN A 230 25.43 -10.37 10.78
CA GLN A 230 26.33 -10.29 9.64
C GLN A 230 25.74 -11.15 8.50
N LEU A 231 25.53 -10.51 7.35
CA LEU A 231 25.24 -11.21 6.11
C LEU A 231 26.53 -11.92 5.68
N ASN A 232 26.56 -13.23 5.84
CA ASN A 232 27.63 -14.08 5.33
C ASN A 232 27.71 -13.95 3.81
N GLU A 233 28.91 -13.63 3.32
CA GLU A 233 29.29 -13.73 1.92
C GLU A 233 29.10 -15.17 1.44
N ILE A 234 28.08 -15.38 0.61
CA ILE A 234 27.99 -16.57 -0.22
C ILE A 234 28.73 -16.28 -1.53
N ARG A 235 29.82 -17.03 -1.68
CA ARG A 235 30.76 -17.14 -2.80
C ARG A 235 30.06 -17.12 -4.18
N ASN A 236 30.65 -16.32 -5.08
CA ASN A 236 30.73 -16.50 -6.54
C ASN A 236 29.55 -17.24 -7.21
N VAL A 237 28.43 -16.54 -7.36
CA VAL A 237 27.48 -16.82 -8.46
C VAL A 237 27.80 -15.87 -9.61
N LYS A 238 27.92 -16.43 -10.82
CA LYS A 238 28.26 -15.76 -12.08
C LYS A 238 27.61 -14.36 -12.17
N ARG A 239 28.45 -13.33 -12.30
CA ARG A 239 28.06 -11.98 -12.69
C ARG A 239 27.58 -12.03 -14.16
N ASP A 240 26.30 -12.33 -14.41
CA ASP A 240 25.61 -12.09 -15.70
C ASP A 240 24.07 -12.36 -15.68
N GLY A 241 23.45 -12.61 -14.52
CA GLY A 241 22.06 -13.08 -14.46
C GLY A 241 20.96 -12.07 -14.12
N ILE A 242 21.28 -10.88 -13.62
CA ILE A 242 20.24 -9.97 -13.08
C ILE A 242 19.57 -9.20 -14.24
N PRO A 243 18.24 -9.28 -14.40
CA PRO A 243 17.50 -8.55 -15.43
C PRO A 243 17.70 -7.03 -15.34
N ALA A 244 17.71 -6.34 -16.47
CA ALA A 244 17.82 -4.87 -16.49
C ALA A 244 16.52 -4.18 -16.04
N GLU A 245 15.37 -4.80 -16.30
CA GLU A 245 14.04 -4.23 -16.11
C GLU A 245 12.94 -5.30 -16.02
N CYS A 246 11.72 -4.88 -15.68
CA CYS A 246 10.54 -5.75 -15.58
C CYS A 246 10.20 -6.47 -16.89
N THR A 247 10.44 -5.85 -18.05
CA THR A 247 10.20 -6.50 -19.35
C THR A 247 11.11 -7.71 -19.57
N THR A 248 12.37 -7.62 -19.17
CA THR A 248 13.30 -8.75 -19.24
C THR A 248 12.89 -9.89 -18.28
N ILE A 249 12.33 -9.56 -17.11
CA ILE A 249 11.80 -10.56 -16.17
C ILE A 249 10.60 -11.29 -16.79
N TYR A 250 9.67 -10.54 -17.36
CA TYR A 250 8.49 -11.07 -18.02
C TYR A 250 8.85 -12.00 -19.19
N ASN A 251 9.76 -11.56 -20.06
CA ASN A 251 10.21 -12.35 -21.22
C ASN A 251 10.97 -13.64 -20.82
N ARG A 252 11.43 -13.75 -19.57
CA ARG A 252 12.01 -14.99 -19.02
C ARG A 252 10.97 -15.98 -18.50
N GLY A 253 9.69 -15.64 -18.57
CA GLY A 253 8.56 -16.48 -18.14
C GLY A 253 7.96 -16.12 -16.79
N GLU A 254 8.45 -15.06 -16.13
CA GLU A 254 7.90 -14.61 -14.84
C GLU A 254 6.78 -13.58 -15.04
N HIS A 255 5.54 -14.08 -15.07
CA HIS A 255 4.36 -13.29 -15.39
C HIS A 255 3.57 -12.81 -14.16
N THR A 256 4.11 -12.97 -12.94
CA THR A 256 3.45 -12.55 -11.70
C THR A 256 3.83 -11.12 -11.32
N SER A 257 2.84 -10.29 -10.98
CA SER A 257 3.12 -8.99 -10.36
C SER A 257 3.80 -9.19 -8.99
N GLY A 258 4.82 -8.39 -8.69
CA GLY A 258 5.56 -8.54 -7.45
C GLY A 258 6.86 -7.75 -7.40
N MET A 259 7.62 -7.95 -6.32
CA MET A 259 8.92 -7.32 -6.14
C MET A 259 10.02 -8.14 -6.80
N TYR A 260 10.85 -7.48 -7.61
CA TYR A 260 11.98 -8.10 -8.28
C TYR A 260 13.23 -7.24 -8.17
N ALA A 261 14.40 -7.89 -8.16
CA ALA A 261 15.68 -7.21 -8.22
C ALA A 261 16.07 -6.98 -9.69
N ILE A 262 16.37 -5.73 -10.03
CA ILE A 262 16.83 -5.34 -11.36
C ILE A 262 18.19 -4.66 -11.29
N ARG A 263 18.89 -4.64 -12.43
CA ARG A 263 20.16 -3.96 -12.61
C ARG A 263 20.17 -3.22 -13.95
N PRO A 264 19.59 -2.01 -14.02
CA PRO A 264 19.74 -1.14 -15.18
C PRO A 264 21.21 -0.87 -15.54
N SER A 265 21.45 -0.50 -16.79
CA SER A 265 22.79 -0.24 -17.32
C SER A 265 23.55 0.81 -16.49
N ASN A 266 24.76 0.46 -16.06
CA ASN A 266 25.62 1.30 -15.22
C ASN A 266 24.98 1.73 -13.88
N SER A 267 24.11 0.91 -13.29
CA SER A 267 23.56 1.14 -11.95
C SER A 267 23.87 0.00 -10.97
N GLN A 268 23.64 0.27 -9.68
CA GLN A 268 23.65 -0.75 -8.64
C GLN A 268 22.34 -1.57 -8.69
N VAL A 269 22.37 -2.79 -8.14
CA VAL A 269 21.17 -3.63 -8.05
C VAL A 269 20.18 -3.00 -7.06
N PHE A 270 18.91 -2.90 -7.44
CA PHE A 270 17.84 -2.46 -6.54
C PHE A 270 16.53 -3.18 -6.84
N HIS A 271 15.59 -3.11 -5.88
CA HIS A 271 14.28 -3.73 -6.02
C HIS A 271 13.28 -2.76 -6.64
N VAL A 272 12.39 -3.29 -7.48
CA VAL A 272 11.24 -2.61 -8.07
C VAL A 272 9.99 -3.46 -7.90
N TYR A 273 8.82 -2.84 -8.01
CA TYR A 273 7.57 -3.56 -8.16
C TYR A 273 7.21 -3.64 -9.65
N CYS A 274 7.16 -4.86 -10.19
CA CYS A 274 6.70 -5.12 -11.54
C CYS A 274 5.20 -5.39 -11.50
N ASP A 275 4.41 -4.58 -12.20
CA ASP A 275 2.96 -4.73 -12.32
C ASP A 275 2.60 -5.23 -13.73
N VAL A 276 2.09 -6.44 -13.83
CA VAL A 276 1.66 -7.02 -15.11
C VAL A 276 0.22 -6.59 -15.37
N VAL A 277 0.04 -5.61 -16.26
CA VAL A 277 -1.27 -5.06 -16.63
C VAL A 277 -1.61 -5.52 -18.04
N SER A 278 -2.71 -6.26 -18.19
CA SER A 278 -3.21 -6.73 -19.49
C SER A 278 -2.18 -7.49 -20.33
N GLY A 279 -1.27 -8.22 -19.69
CA GLY A 279 -0.21 -8.99 -20.37
C GLY A 279 1.05 -8.18 -20.72
N SER A 280 1.14 -6.92 -20.30
CA SER A 280 2.35 -6.09 -20.45
C SER A 280 2.99 -5.81 -19.08
N PRO A 281 4.31 -5.99 -18.94
CA PRO A 281 5.04 -5.75 -17.69
C PRO A 281 5.38 -4.27 -17.51
N TRP A 282 4.88 -3.66 -16.44
CA TRP A 282 5.18 -2.28 -16.09
C TRP A 282 6.09 -2.18 -14.88
N THR A 283 7.00 -1.22 -14.86
CA THR A 283 7.77 -0.89 -13.66
C THR A 283 7.05 0.24 -12.91
N LEU A 284 6.60 -0.04 -11.68
CA LEU A 284 5.92 0.95 -10.85
C LEU A 284 6.95 1.88 -10.19
N ILE A 285 6.84 3.19 -10.45
CA ILE A 285 7.79 4.21 -9.96
C ILE A 285 7.22 5.07 -8.82
N GLN A 286 5.90 5.13 -8.72
CA GLN A 286 5.18 5.80 -7.63
C GLN A 286 3.86 5.09 -7.36
N HIS A 287 3.49 4.97 -6.09
CA HIS A 287 2.22 4.40 -5.68
C HIS A 287 1.63 5.15 -4.47
N ARG A 288 0.37 5.56 -4.57
CA ARG A 288 -0.43 6.19 -3.51
C ARG A 288 -1.76 5.46 -3.40
N ILE A 289 -2.20 5.14 -2.18
CA ILE A 289 -3.38 4.31 -1.92
C ILE A 289 -4.16 4.80 -0.71
N ASP A 290 -3.48 5.12 0.40
CA ASP A 290 -4.10 5.22 1.72
C ASP A 290 -3.52 6.31 2.63
N GLY A 291 -2.42 6.95 2.22
CA GLY A 291 -1.71 7.96 2.99
C GLY A 291 -0.81 7.41 4.10
N SER A 292 -0.43 6.12 4.04
CA SER A 292 0.49 5.50 5.00
C SER A 292 1.92 6.03 4.92
N GLN A 293 2.33 6.59 3.77
CA GLN A 293 3.66 7.17 3.57
C GLN A 293 3.59 8.70 3.50
N ASN A 294 4.52 9.37 4.19
CA ASN A 294 4.73 10.80 4.02
C ASN A 294 5.47 11.06 2.70
N PHE A 295 4.92 11.94 1.87
CA PHE A 295 5.56 12.40 0.63
C PHE A 295 6.15 13.80 0.77
N ASN A 296 5.93 14.51 1.89
CA ASN A 296 6.61 15.77 2.16
C ASN A 296 8.05 15.52 2.62
N GLU A 297 8.86 15.01 1.69
CA GLU A 297 10.21 14.54 1.90
C GLU A 297 11.26 15.48 1.30
N THR A 298 12.52 15.32 1.72
CA THR A 298 13.67 16.10 1.25
C THR A 298 14.07 15.75 -0.18
N TRP A 299 14.89 16.61 -0.80
CA TRP A 299 15.51 16.33 -2.10
C TRP A 299 16.27 15.00 -2.09
N GLU A 300 17.03 14.75 -1.03
CA GLU A 300 17.82 13.53 -0.89
C GLU A 300 16.94 12.27 -0.85
N ASN A 301 15.83 12.32 -0.12
CA ASN A 301 14.87 11.22 -0.07
C ASN A 301 14.18 11.02 -1.43
N TYR A 302 13.82 12.09 -2.13
CA TYR A 302 13.29 11.99 -3.50
C TYR A 302 14.32 11.46 -4.51
N LYS A 303 15.60 11.75 -4.30
CA LYS A 303 16.71 11.26 -5.13
C LYS A 303 16.88 9.74 -5.01
N TYR A 304 16.89 9.22 -3.79
CA TYR A 304 17.18 7.79 -3.52
C TYR A 304 15.94 6.91 -3.33
N GLY A 305 14.78 7.51 -3.11
CA GLY A 305 13.51 6.81 -2.91
C GLY A 305 13.16 6.63 -1.44
N PHE A 306 11.86 6.44 -1.18
CA PHE A 306 11.30 6.23 0.16
C PHE A 306 9.98 5.46 0.10
N GLY A 307 9.54 4.97 1.25
CA GLY A 307 8.34 4.15 1.37
C GLY A 307 8.58 2.67 1.11
N ARG A 308 7.49 1.94 0.91
CA ARG A 308 7.50 0.47 0.79
C ARG A 308 6.98 0.04 -0.56
N LEU A 309 7.74 -0.81 -1.26
CA LEU A 309 7.36 -1.33 -2.58
C LEU A 309 6.05 -2.15 -2.55
N ASP A 310 5.68 -2.71 -1.41
CA ASP A 310 4.41 -3.42 -1.17
C ASP A 310 3.29 -2.51 -0.61
N GLY A 311 3.50 -1.20 -0.59
CA GLY A 311 2.55 -0.19 -0.12
C GLY A 311 2.67 1.11 -0.91
N GLU A 312 2.71 2.25 -0.21
CA GLU A 312 2.99 3.55 -0.82
C GLU A 312 4.50 3.81 -0.90
N PHE A 313 4.98 4.27 -2.05
CA PHE A 313 6.38 4.58 -2.25
C PHE A 313 6.65 5.56 -3.38
N TRP A 314 7.87 6.10 -3.35
CA TRP A 314 8.55 6.76 -4.44
C TRP A 314 9.84 6.02 -4.74
N LEU A 315 10.03 5.56 -5.98
CA LEU A 315 11.17 4.69 -6.32
C LEU A 315 12.53 5.40 -6.11
N GLY A 316 12.60 6.70 -6.42
CA GLY A 316 13.82 7.50 -6.37
C GLY A 316 14.24 7.98 -7.76
N LEU A 317 14.53 9.27 -7.89
CA LEU A 317 14.87 9.91 -9.18
C LEU A 317 16.11 9.27 -9.84
N GLU A 318 17.14 8.92 -9.07
CA GLU A 318 18.33 8.24 -9.62
C GLU A 318 17.99 6.86 -10.18
N LYS A 319 17.14 6.10 -9.49
CA LYS A 319 16.71 4.78 -9.93
C LYS A 319 15.85 4.88 -11.19
N ILE A 320 14.88 5.80 -11.20
CA ILE A 320 14.02 6.06 -12.37
C ILE A 320 14.89 6.48 -13.57
N TYR A 321 15.78 7.46 -13.39
CA TYR A 321 16.71 7.91 -14.43
C TYR A 321 17.57 6.75 -14.95
N SER A 322 18.08 5.89 -14.06
CA SER A 322 18.90 4.74 -14.46
C SER A 322 18.16 3.74 -15.35
N ILE A 323 16.83 3.62 -15.21
CA ILE A 323 15.98 2.76 -16.04
C ILE A 323 15.75 3.44 -17.38
N VAL A 324 15.24 4.67 -17.37
CA VAL A 324 14.73 5.35 -18.56
C VAL A 324 15.81 5.87 -19.50
N LYS A 325 17.07 5.96 -19.05
CA LYS A 325 18.20 6.32 -19.92
C LYS A 325 18.60 5.21 -20.91
N GLN A 326 18.06 4.00 -20.76
CA GLN A 326 18.47 2.83 -21.54
C GLN A 326 17.82 2.78 -22.93
N SER A 327 16.61 3.31 -23.06
CA SER A 327 15.80 3.29 -24.28
C SER A 327 14.69 4.33 -24.19
N ASN A 328 13.80 4.38 -25.17
CA ASN A 328 12.56 5.15 -25.04
C ASN A 328 11.57 4.42 -24.13
N TYR A 329 10.89 5.17 -23.27
CA TYR A 329 9.87 4.66 -22.36
C TYR A 329 8.59 5.50 -22.46
N VAL A 330 7.46 4.85 -22.19
CA VAL A 330 6.17 5.50 -21.95
C VAL A 330 5.93 5.59 -20.46
N LEU A 331 5.49 6.76 -20.01
CA LEU A 331 4.98 6.99 -18.66
C LEU A 331 3.46 6.86 -18.69
N ARG A 332 2.93 5.91 -17.93
CA ARG A 332 1.50 5.75 -17.69
C ARG A 332 1.15 6.22 -16.29
N ILE A 333 0.17 7.11 -16.19
CA ILE A 333 -0.38 7.56 -14.92
C ILE A 333 -1.79 6.99 -14.81
N GLU A 334 -2.03 6.19 -13.77
CA GLU A 334 -3.35 5.69 -13.42
C GLU A 334 -3.87 6.38 -12.16
N LEU A 335 -5.15 6.75 -12.18
CA LEU A 335 -5.82 7.48 -11.10
C LEU A 335 -7.13 6.78 -10.75
N GLU A 336 -7.45 6.71 -9.47
CA GLU A 336 -8.78 6.31 -8.99
C GLU A 336 -9.38 7.46 -8.19
N ASP A 337 -10.64 7.82 -8.44
CA ASP A 337 -11.35 8.82 -7.65
C ASP A 337 -12.07 8.21 -6.43
N TRP A 338 -12.61 9.06 -5.56
CA TRP A 338 -13.37 8.61 -4.38
C TRP A 338 -14.74 7.98 -4.69
N LYS A 339 -15.10 7.88 -5.97
CA LYS A 339 -16.28 7.16 -6.46
C LYS A 339 -15.89 5.86 -7.19
N ASP A 340 -14.63 5.44 -7.02
CA ASP A 340 -14.05 4.24 -7.63
C ASP A 340 -14.00 4.28 -9.18
N ASN A 341 -14.07 5.47 -9.79
CA ASN A 341 -13.83 5.64 -11.22
C ASN A 341 -12.33 5.57 -11.51
N LYS A 342 -11.95 4.79 -12.51
CA LYS A 342 -10.57 4.61 -12.95
C LYS A 342 -10.26 5.43 -14.18
N HIS A 343 -9.14 6.10 -14.14
CA HIS A 343 -8.66 6.99 -15.18
C HIS A 343 -7.21 6.69 -15.50
N TYR A 344 -6.80 6.91 -16.75
CA TYR A 344 -5.41 6.80 -17.15
C TYR A 344 -5.04 7.80 -18.25
N ILE A 345 -3.75 8.12 -18.30
CA ILE A 345 -3.12 8.88 -19.37
C ILE A 345 -1.69 8.38 -19.57
N GLU A 346 -1.23 8.36 -20.81
CA GLU A 346 0.08 7.91 -21.23
C GLU A 346 0.83 9.03 -21.93
N TYR A 347 2.12 9.12 -21.65
CA TYR A 347 3.02 10.13 -22.20
C TYR A 347 4.26 9.50 -22.78
N SER A 348 4.71 10.05 -23.90
CA SER A 348 6.12 9.97 -24.28
C SER A 348 6.87 10.97 -23.41
N PHE A 349 7.97 10.55 -22.79
CA PHE A 349 8.67 11.39 -21.83
C PHE A 349 10.18 11.26 -21.91
N TYR A 350 10.85 12.34 -21.53
CA TYR A 350 12.28 12.38 -21.28
C TYR A 350 12.53 12.87 -19.86
N LEU A 351 13.45 12.19 -19.17
CA LEU A 351 13.89 12.57 -17.82
C LEU A 351 15.39 12.89 -17.84
N GLY A 352 15.71 14.11 -17.44
CA GLY A 352 17.08 14.59 -17.31
C GLY A 352 17.82 13.95 -16.12
N ASN A 353 19.12 14.20 -16.06
CA ASN A 353 19.99 13.72 -14.98
C ASN A 353 19.95 14.67 -13.76
N HIS A 354 20.76 14.36 -12.75
CA HIS A 354 20.93 15.19 -11.56
C HIS A 354 21.38 16.63 -11.86
N GLU A 355 22.22 16.86 -12.87
CA GLU A 355 22.74 18.20 -13.22
C GLU A 355 21.64 19.10 -13.76
N THR A 356 20.65 18.51 -14.43
CA THR A 356 19.43 19.18 -14.88
C THR A 356 18.32 19.20 -13.83
N ASN A 357 18.59 18.82 -12.57
CA ASN A 357 17.56 18.64 -11.54
C ASN A 357 16.40 17.72 -11.98
N TYR A 358 16.73 16.66 -12.71
CA TYR A 358 15.77 15.70 -13.27
C TYR A 358 14.62 16.35 -14.05
N THR A 359 14.94 17.31 -14.93
CA THR A 359 13.95 17.94 -15.82
C THR A 359 13.11 16.90 -16.54
N LEU A 360 11.80 17.05 -16.48
CA LEU A 360 10.83 16.21 -17.15
C LEU A 360 10.25 16.96 -18.35
N HIS A 361 10.30 16.31 -19.51
CA HIS A 361 9.65 16.77 -20.72
C HIS A 361 8.62 15.71 -21.16
N LEU A 362 7.40 16.13 -21.49
CA LEU A 362 6.26 15.24 -21.74
C LEU A 362 5.48 15.63 -22.99
N VAL A 363 4.97 14.62 -23.70
CA VAL A 363 4.00 14.73 -24.80
C VAL A 363 2.92 13.67 -24.60
N ALA A 364 1.64 14.06 -24.55
CA ALA A 364 0.56 13.10 -24.33
C ALA A 364 0.37 12.21 -25.57
N ILE A 365 0.16 10.92 -25.33
CA ILE A 365 -0.08 9.90 -26.37
C ILE A 365 -1.55 9.51 -26.41
N THR A 366 -2.06 8.99 -25.30
CA THR A 366 -3.43 8.47 -25.19
C THR A 366 -3.92 8.52 -23.74
N GLY A 367 -5.22 8.46 -23.52
CA GLY A 367 -5.80 8.48 -22.19
C GLY A 367 -7.30 8.71 -22.21
N ASN A 368 -7.97 8.36 -21.11
CA ASN A 368 -9.40 8.61 -20.92
C ASN A 368 -9.68 9.85 -20.04
N VAL A 369 -8.65 10.58 -19.65
CA VAL A 369 -8.74 11.88 -18.99
C VAL A 369 -7.96 12.94 -19.74
N PRO A 370 -8.41 14.21 -19.71
CA PRO A 370 -7.65 15.30 -20.30
C PRO A 370 -6.31 15.49 -19.60
N ASN A 371 -5.31 15.91 -20.37
CA ASN A 371 -3.98 16.21 -19.87
C ASN A 371 -4.00 17.35 -18.83
N ALA A 372 -3.31 17.13 -17.70
CA ALA A 372 -3.15 18.10 -16.63
C ALA A 372 -1.71 18.59 -16.45
N ILE A 373 -0.72 17.91 -17.03
CA ILE A 373 0.69 18.27 -16.91
C ILE A 373 1.09 19.09 -18.14
N PRO A 374 1.79 20.24 -18.01
CA PRO A 374 2.20 21.01 -19.17
C PRO A 374 3.03 20.18 -20.16
N GLU A 375 2.58 20.10 -21.42
CA GLU A 375 3.28 19.42 -22.50
C GLU A 375 4.27 20.34 -23.20
N ASN A 376 5.28 19.75 -23.85
CA ASN A 376 6.30 20.45 -24.65
C ASN A 376 7.01 21.58 -23.88
N LYS A 377 7.22 21.33 -22.58
CA LYS A 377 7.81 22.27 -21.64
C LYS A 377 8.75 21.54 -20.70
N ASP A 378 9.85 22.20 -20.35
CA ASP A 378 10.81 21.69 -19.38
C ASP A 378 10.27 21.92 -17.96
N LEU A 379 9.92 20.83 -17.29
CA LEU A 379 9.44 20.87 -15.91
C LEU A 379 10.55 20.44 -14.97
N VAL A 380 10.95 21.29 -14.03
CA VAL A 380 12.08 21.01 -13.15
C VAL A 380 11.58 20.39 -11.85
N PHE A 381 12.23 19.32 -11.38
CA PHE A 381 11.88 18.72 -10.10
C PHE A 381 12.28 19.65 -8.95
N SER A 382 11.38 19.87 -7.99
CA SER A 382 11.68 20.65 -6.80
C SER A 382 11.03 20.03 -5.56
N THR A 383 11.70 20.19 -4.42
CA THR A 383 11.23 19.86 -3.08
C THR A 383 11.21 21.13 -2.22
N TRP A 384 10.78 21.02 -0.96
CA TRP A 384 10.72 22.17 -0.06
C TRP A 384 12.12 22.70 0.31
N ASP A 385 13.13 21.83 0.31
CA ASP A 385 14.53 22.10 0.64
C ASP A 385 15.45 22.32 -0.58
N HIS A 386 15.04 21.89 -1.78
CA HIS A 386 15.77 22.12 -3.03
C HIS A 386 14.86 22.69 -4.11
N LYS A 387 15.11 23.95 -4.47
CA LYS A 387 14.30 24.70 -5.42
C LYS A 387 15.12 25.06 -6.64
N ALA A 388 14.56 24.85 -7.82
CA ALA A 388 15.16 25.34 -9.05
C ALA A 388 15.10 26.88 -9.11
N LYS A 389 16.11 27.49 -9.74
CA LYS A 389 16.22 28.96 -9.85
C LYS A 389 15.01 29.52 -10.59
N GLY A 390 14.31 30.48 -9.98
CA GLY A 390 13.11 31.10 -10.56
C GLY A 390 11.78 30.53 -10.07
N HIS A 391 11.78 29.43 -9.30
CA HIS A 391 10.54 28.86 -8.74
C HIS A 391 10.12 29.53 -7.41
N PHE A 392 8.83 29.80 -7.29
CA PHE A 392 8.22 30.44 -6.11
C PHE A 392 8.16 29.53 -4.87
N ASN A 393 7.98 30.14 -3.69
CA ASN A 393 7.65 29.42 -2.47
C ASN A 393 6.23 28.86 -2.56
N CYS A 394 6.09 27.58 -2.91
CA CYS A 394 4.81 26.90 -2.83
C CYS A 394 4.32 26.89 -1.37
N PRO A 395 3.06 27.31 -1.10
CA PRO A 395 2.46 27.13 0.22
C PRO A 395 2.59 25.68 0.68
N GLU A 396 2.72 25.42 2.00
CA GLU A 396 2.83 24.06 2.59
C GLU A 396 1.74 23.06 2.11
N GLY A 397 0.61 23.57 1.61
CA GLY A 397 -0.45 22.78 0.99
C GLY A 397 -0.10 22.10 -0.35
N TYR A 398 1.03 22.46 -0.98
CA TYR A 398 1.64 21.77 -2.13
C TYR A 398 2.80 20.87 -1.69
N SER A 399 2.69 20.32 -0.48
CA SER A 399 3.69 19.42 0.10
C SER A 399 3.97 18.24 -0.82
N GLY A 400 5.25 17.89 -0.92
CA GLY A 400 5.73 16.81 -1.78
C GLY A 400 6.48 17.30 -3.02
N GLY A 401 7.55 16.58 -3.34
CA GLY A 401 8.42 16.85 -4.49
C GLY A 401 7.69 16.60 -5.81
N TRP A 402 7.79 17.54 -6.74
CA TRP A 402 7.10 17.47 -8.02
C TRP A 402 7.83 18.28 -9.10
N TRP A 403 7.45 18.05 -10.36
CA TRP A 403 7.93 18.79 -11.51
C TRP A 403 7.09 20.03 -11.78
N TRP A 404 7.72 21.20 -11.73
CA TRP A 404 7.06 22.51 -11.90
C TRP A 404 7.64 23.25 -13.10
N HIS A 405 6.84 24.10 -13.76
CA HIS A 405 7.31 24.95 -14.86
C HIS A 405 7.72 26.34 -14.37
N ASP A 406 6.79 27.10 -13.77
CA ASP A 406 7.04 28.47 -13.26
C ASP A 406 6.39 28.66 -11.88
N GLU A 407 5.13 28.26 -11.74
CA GLU A 407 4.34 28.42 -10.52
C GLU A 407 3.91 27.06 -9.94
N CYS A 408 3.58 27.08 -8.65
CA CYS A 408 3.02 25.94 -7.95
C CYS A 408 1.61 25.67 -8.49
N GLY A 409 1.50 24.69 -9.38
CA GLY A 409 0.25 24.29 -10.00
C GLY A 409 -0.61 23.42 -9.08
N GLU A 410 -1.91 23.34 -9.40
CA GLU A 410 -2.88 22.49 -8.68
C GLU A 410 -2.68 20.99 -8.91
N ASN A 411 -1.74 20.59 -9.77
CA ASN A 411 -1.48 19.19 -10.12
C ASN A 411 -0.23 18.69 -9.39
N ASN A 412 -0.43 17.86 -8.36
CA ASN A 412 0.65 17.23 -7.62
C ASN A 412 0.19 15.87 -7.08
N LEU A 413 0.63 14.78 -7.72
CA LEU A 413 0.30 13.42 -7.28
C LEU A 413 1.14 12.97 -6.08
N ASN A 414 2.18 13.72 -5.74
CA ASN A 414 2.95 13.57 -4.52
C ASN A 414 2.42 14.45 -3.37
N GLY A 415 1.28 15.12 -3.58
CA GLY A 415 0.57 15.93 -2.61
C GLY A 415 0.23 15.19 -1.32
N LYS A 416 -0.16 15.97 -0.30
CA LYS A 416 -0.69 15.43 0.96
C LYS A 416 -1.91 14.55 0.71
N TYR A 417 -1.91 13.36 1.31
CA TYR A 417 -3.05 12.45 1.24
C TYR A 417 -4.16 12.92 2.19
N ASN A 418 -5.27 13.40 1.63
CA ASN A 418 -6.40 13.90 2.41
C ASN A 418 -7.60 12.95 2.29
N LYS A 419 -7.83 12.13 3.33
CA LYS A 419 -9.07 11.34 3.42
C LYS A 419 -10.28 12.27 3.48
N PRO A 420 -11.36 12.00 2.72
CA PRO A 420 -12.54 12.85 2.70
C PRO A 420 -13.22 12.82 4.07
N ARG A 421 -13.05 13.89 4.86
CA ARG A 421 -13.84 14.08 6.09
C ARG A 421 -15.23 14.59 5.73
N ALA A 422 -16.26 14.03 6.38
CA ALA A 422 -17.68 14.33 6.14
C ALA A 422 -18.10 15.80 6.32
N LYS A 423 -17.22 16.67 6.87
CA LYS A 423 -17.56 18.07 7.23
C LYS A 423 -16.62 19.15 6.69
N SER A 424 -15.66 18.84 5.81
CA SER A 424 -14.75 19.86 5.25
C SER A 424 -15.22 20.43 3.91
N LYS A 425 -15.19 21.76 3.75
CA LYS A 425 -15.50 22.46 2.49
C LYS A 425 -14.58 21.94 1.36
N PRO A 426 -15.09 21.72 0.12
CA PRO A 426 -14.31 21.22 -1.01
C PRO A 426 -13.09 22.09 -1.36
N GLU A 427 -13.21 23.41 -1.26
CA GLU A 427 -12.18 24.40 -1.64
C GLU A 427 -10.90 24.36 -0.80
N ARG A 428 -10.88 23.63 0.33
CA ARG A 428 -9.67 23.49 1.18
C ARG A 428 -8.97 22.14 1.02
N ARG A 429 -9.42 21.27 0.11
CA ARG A 429 -8.82 19.96 -0.14
C ARG A 429 -7.64 20.07 -1.10
N ARG A 430 -6.55 20.69 -0.63
CA ARG A 430 -5.25 20.72 -1.33
C ARG A 430 -4.52 19.42 -0.99
N GLY A 431 -4.58 18.44 -1.87
CA GLY A 431 -4.05 17.08 -1.70
C GLY A 431 -3.70 16.45 -3.05
N LEU A 432 -3.92 15.15 -3.24
CA LEU A 432 -3.77 14.56 -4.58
C LEU A 432 -4.87 15.09 -5.52
N SER A 433 -4.46 15.88 -6.50
CA SER A 433 -5.36 16.52 -7.46
C SER A 433 -4.87 16.37 -8.89
N TRP A 434 -5.83 16.17 -9.78
CA TRP A 434 -5.66 16.19 -11.23
C TRP A 434 -6.69 17.14 -11.82
N LYS A 435 -6.23 18.21 -12.46
CA LYS A 435 -7.05 19.25 -13.07
C LYS A 435 -6.41 19.70 -14.38
N SER A 436 -7.09 19.42 -15.48
CA SER A 436 -6.72 19.96 -16.78
C SER A 436 -7.07 21.44 -16.89
N GLN A 437 -6.45 22.12 -17.84
CA GLN A 437 -6.51 23.58 -18.01
C GLN A 437 -7.95 24.15 -18.02
N ASN A 438 -8.91 23.42 -18.60
CA ASN A 438 -10.34 23.80 -18.66
C ASN A 438 -11.27 22.72 -18.06
N GLY A 439 -10.71 21.79 -17.27
CA GLY A 439 -11.43 20.61 -16.81
C GLY A 439 -11.91 20.67 -15.37
N ARG A 440 -12.65 19.63 -15.02
CA ARG A 440 -13.06 19.35 -13.65
C ARG A 440 -11.83 18.97 -12.81
N LEU A 441 -11.78 19.45 -11.57
CA LEU A 441 -10.85 18.95 -10.56
C LEU A 441 -11.26 17.54 -10.12
N TYR A 442 -10.39 16.57 -10.36
CA TYR A 442 -10.52 15.22 -9.85
C TYR A 442 -9.86 15.13 -8.48
N SER A 443 -10.65 14.76 -7.46
CA SER A 443 -10.13 14.43 -6.15
C SER A 443 -9.71 12.97 -6.16
N ILE A 444 -8.42 12.72 -6.04
CA ILE A 444 -7.84 11.41 -6.25
C ILE A 444 -7.79 10.64 -4.92
N LYS A 445 -8.12 9.34 -4.99
CA LYS A 445 -8.07 8.36 -3.91
C LYS A 445 -6.81 7.51 -4.01
N SER A 446 -6.41 7.06 -5.20
CA SER A 446 -5.15 6.33 -5.43
C SER A 446 -4.50 6.74 -6.74
N THR A 447 -3.17 6.62 -6.80
CA THR A 447 -2.37 6.92 -7.99
C THR A 447 -1.31 5.86 -8.20
N LYS A 448 -1.07 5.50 -9.46
CA LYS A 448 0.12 4.76 -9.87
C LYS A 448 0.82 5.53 -10.99
N MET A 449 2.12 5.65 -10.91
CA MET A 449 2.95 6.06 -12.05
C MET A 449 3.79 4.87 -12.47
N LEU A 450 3.66 4.47 -13.72
CA LEU A 450 4.26 3.27 -14.29
C LEU A 450 5.09 3.63 -15.52
N ILE A 451 6.20 2.92 -15.73
CA ILE A 451 7.01 3.06 -16.94
C ILE A 451 7.15 1.72 -17.66
N HIS A 452 7.12 1.77 -18.98
CA HIS A 452 7.29 0.62 -19.86
C HIS A 452 8.11 1.02 -21.08
N PRO A 453 9.09 0.20 -21.52
CA PRO A 453 9.86 0.50 -22.72
C PRO A 453 8.95 0.47 -23.95
N THR A 454 9.11 1.43 -24.86
CA THR A 454 8.50 1.33 -26.18
C THR A 454 9.41 0.45 -27.04
N ASP A 455 9.00 -0.79 -27.29
CA ASP A 455 9.72 -1.66 -28.22
C ASP A 455 9.88 -0.93 -29.56
N SER A 456 11.10 -0.92 -30.10
CA SER A 456 11.41 -0.30 -31.39
C SER A 456 10.91 -1.12 -32.59
N GLU A 457 9.94 -2.02 -32.39
CA GLU A 457 9.43 -2.96 -33.42
C GLU A 457 7.94 -2.82 -33.74
N SER A 458 7.26 -1.74 -33.30
CA SER A 458 5.83 -1.55 -33.60
C SER A 458 5.50 -0.31 -34.45
N PHE A 459 6.47 0.20 -35.22
CA PHE A 459 6.23 1.25 -36.23
C PHE A 459 7.08 1.01 -37.48
N GLU A 460 6.77 -0.04 -38.24
CA GLU A 460 6.96 -0.08 -39.70
C GLU A 460 5.71 -0.64 -40.38
#